data_AF-A0A7J9HPP4-F1
#
_entry.id   AF-A0A7J9HPP4-F1
#
_cell.length_a   1.000
_cell.length_b   1.000
_cell.length_c   1.000
_cell.angle_alpha   90.00
_cell.angle_beta   90.00
_cell.angle_gamma   90.00
#
_symmetry.space_group_name_H-M   'P 1'
#
loop_
_entity.id
_entity.type
_entity.pdbx_description
1 polymer ?
#
loop_
_entity_poly.entity_id
_entity_poly.type
_entity_poly.pdbx_seq_one_letter_code
_entity_poly.pdbx_strand_id
1 'polypeptide(L)' 'MKILRQERHTVCFIEFEDVNSASNVHHSLQGAVIPSSGSIGMRIQYSKNPFGKRKDSNHPIASPGANGAPPAMTYQ' A
#
# COMPACT_ATOMS: atom_id res chain seq x y z
N MET A 1 -13.05 4.02 2.62
CA MET A 1 -12.24 2.94 2.02
C MET A 1 -12.26 3.08 0.51
N LYS A 2 -11.14 2.80 -0.17
CA LYS A 2 -11.06 2.69 -1.64
C LYS A 2 -10.30 1.44 -2.04
N ILE A 3 -10.76 0.78 -3.10
CA ILE A 3 -10.12 -0.41 -3.64
C ILE A 3 -9.59 -0.08 -5.03
N LEU A 4 -8.33 -0.44 -5.27
CA LEU A 4 -7.69 -0.43 -6.58
C LEU A 4 -7.38 -1.88 -6.95
N ARG A 5 -8.07 -2.38 -7.99
CA ARG A 5 -7.84 -3.71 -8.53
C ARG A 5 -6.88 -3.60 -9.72
N GLN A 6 -5.69 -4.16 -9.57
CA GLN A 6 -4.76 -4.41 -10.67
C GLN A 6 -4.74 -5.92 -10.96
N GLU A 7 -4.34 -6.30 -12.17
CA GLU A 7 -4.38 -7.69 -12.67
C GLU A 7 -3.74 -8.70 -11.71
N ARG A 8 -2.66 -8.31 -10.99
CA ARG A 8 -1.91 -9.18 -10.06
C ARG A 8 -2.01 -8.76 -8.59
N HIS A 9 -2.50 -7.56 -8.31
CA HIS A 9 -2.48 -6.99 -6.96
C HIS A 9 -3.78 -6.25 -6.66
N THR A 10 -4.39 -6.57 -5.52
CA THR A 10 -5.47 -5.76 -4.96
C THR A 10 -4.88 -4.87 -3.88
N VAL A 11 -5.06 -3.56 -4.03
CA VAL A 11 -4.60 -2.57 -3.06
C VAL A 11 -5.81 -1.85 -2.48
N CYS A 12 -5.85 -1.73 -1.16
CA CYS A 12 -6.91 -1.03 -0.44
C CYS A 12 -6.33 0.18 0.30
N PHE A 13 -7.06 1.30 0.27
CA PHE A 13 -6.79 2.48 1.07
C PHE A 13 -7.88 2.61 2.13
N ILE A 14 -7.45 2.72 3.37
CA ILE A 14 -8.32 2.82 4.54
C ILE A 14 -7.88 4.07 5.30
N GLU A 15 -8.86 4.90 5.64
CA GLU A 15 -8.66 6.01 6.55
C GLU A 15 -9.25 5.63 7.90
N PHE A 16 -8.55 6.03 8.95
CA PHE A 16 -8.98 5.89 10.32
C PHE A 16 -9.19 7.29 10.89
N GLU A 17 -10.10 7.39 11.87
CA GLU A 17 -10.37 8.64 12.58
C GLU A 17 -9.15 9.10 13.37
N ASP A 18 -8.40 8.17 13.96
CA ASP A 18 -7.22 8.45 14.76
C ASP A 18 -6.01 7.57 14.38
N VAL A 19 -4.83 8.01 14.85
CA VAL A 19 -3.55 7.34 14.60
C VAL A 19 -3.44 6.02 15.39
N ASN A 20 -4.10 5.93 16.54
CA ASN A 20 -4.04 4.75 17.41
C ASN A 20 -4.72 3.55 16.75
N SER A 21 -5.91 3.75 16.20
CA SER A 21 -6.68 2.76 15.44
C SER A 21 -5.92 2.29 14.21
N ALA A 22 -5.34 3.23 13.46
CA ALA A 22 -4.50 2.89 12.30
C ALA A 22 -3.28 2.05 12.71
N SER A 23 -2.63 2.41 13.81
CA SER A 23 -1.44 1.72 14.31
C SER A 23 -1.75 0.34 14.90
N ASN A 24 -2.89 0.20 15.58
CA ASN A 24 -3.37 -1.09 16.10
C ASN A 24 -3.69 -2.04 14.95
N VAL A 25 -4.40 -1.59 13.93
CA VAL A 25 -4.69 -2.43 12.75
C VAL A 25 -3.41 -2.79 12.01
N HIS A 26 -2.50 -1.83 11.84
CA HIS A 26 -1.21 -2.08 11.21
C HIS A 26 -0.42 -3.17 11.94
N HIS A 27 -0.33 -3.13 13.27
CA HIS A 27 0.39 -4.16 14.02
C HIS A 27 -0.35 -5.50 14.04
N SER A 28 -1.66 -5.48 14.29
CA SER A 28 -2.43 -6.71 14.51
C SER A 28 -2.68 -7.52 13.24
N LEU A 29 -2.80 -6.86 12.08
CA LEU A 29 -3.14 -7.52 10.81
C LEU A 29 -1.99 -7.56 9.81
N GLN A 30 -0.79 -7.14 10.20
CA GLN A 30 0.39 -7.30 9.33
C GLN A 30 0.63 -8.78 9.04
N GLY A 31 0.75 -9.13 7.76
CA GLY A 31 0.99 -10.51 7.34
C GLY A 31 -0.25 -11.40 7.38
N ALA A 32 -1.44 -10.88 7.73
CA ALA A 32 -2.66 -11.68 7.78
C ALA A 32 -2.95 -12.33 6.41
N VAL A 33 -3.13 -13.65 6.40
CA VAL A 33 -3.47 -14.41 5.19
C VAL A 33 -4.95 -14.26 4.91
N ILE A 34 -5.28 -13.80 3.70
CA ILE A 34 -6.67 -13.73 3.24
C ILE A 34 -7.00 -15.05 2.54
N PRO A 35 -7.99 -15.84 2.99
CA PRO A 35 -8.27 -17.16 2.43
C PRO A 35 -8.51 -17.18 0.91
N SER A 36 -9.06 -16.09 0.36
CA SER A 36 -9.30 -15.94 -1.08
C SER A 36 -8.07 -15.49 -1.88
N SER A 37 -6.99 -15.09 -1.20
CA SER A 37 -5.73 -14.68 -1.81
C SER A 37 -4.72 -15.79 -1.58
N GLY A 38 -4.36 -16.56 -2.61
CA GLY A 38 -3.31 -17.59 -2.53
C GLY A 38 -1.89 -17.03 -2.31
N SER A 39 -1.76 -15.87 -1.66
CA SER A 39 -0.54 -15.10 -1.43
C SER A 39 -0.05 -15.21 0.01
N ILE A 40 1.20 -14.82 0.23
CA ILE A 40 2.03 -15.05 1.43
C ILE A 40 1.63 -14.14 2.62
N GLY A 41 0.44 -13.53 2.60
CA GLY A 41 -0.07 -12.62 3.62
C GLY A 41 -0.15 -11.16 3.17
N MET A 42 -1.10 -10.41 3.75
CA MET A 42 -1.35 -9.02 3.44
C MET A 42 -0.24 -8.12 3.99
N ARG A 43 0.11 -7.08 3.22
CA ARG A 43 1.06 -6.03 3.63
C ARG A 43 0.31 -4.72 3.85
N ILE A 44 0.37 -4.19 5.07
CA ILE A 44 -0.19 -2.89 5.43
C ILE A 44 0.97 -1.89 5.53
N GLN A 45 0.75 -0.67 5.02
CA GLN A 45 1.73 0.43 5.05
C GLN A 45 0.99 1.76 5.20
N TYR A 46 1.63 2.73 5.86
CA TYR A 46 1.10 4.10 5.92
C TYR A 46 1.22 4.78 4.54
N SER A 47 0.10 5.30 4.04
CA SER A 47 0.09 6.06 2.78
C SER A 47 0.71 7.44 2.99
N LYS A 48 1.77 7.75 2.23
CA LYS A 48 2.31 9.12 2.14
C LYS A 48 1.44 10.05 1.28
N ASN A 49 0.52 9.49 0.49
CA ASN A 49 -0.42 10.28 -0.29
C ASN A 49 -1.63 10.62 0.58
N PRO A 50 -1.98 11.91 0.75
CA PRO A 50 -3.25 12.29 1.35
C PRO A 50 -4.38 11.76 0.49
N PHE A 51 -5.20 10.89 1.07
CA PHE A 51 -6.34 10.31 0.41
C PHE A 51 -7.32 11.44 0.02
N GLY A 52 -7.88 11.36 -1.20
CA GLY A 52 -8.81 12.38 -1.72
C GLY A 52 -8.22 13.72 -2.17
N LYS A 53 -6.92 14.02 -1.95
CA LYS A 53 -6.32 15.32 -2.35
C LYS A 53 -5.60 15.34 -3.69
N ARG A 54 -5.63 14.24 -4.44
CA ARG A 54 -5.20 14.28 -5.85
C ARG A 54 -6.28 15.02 -6.64
N LYS A 55 -6.15 16.34 -6.71
CA LYS A 55 -6.84 17.22 -7.65
C LYS A 55 -6.80 16.56 -9.03
N ASP A 56 -7.93 16.53 -9.73
CA ASP A 56 -8.10 16.01 -11.09
C ASP A 56 -7.08 16.66 -12.05
N SER A 57 -5.86 16.17 -12.06
CA SER A 57 -4.84 16.56 -13.01
C SER A 57 -4.75 15.43 -14.02
N ASN A 58 -5.43 15.66 -15.13
CA ASN A 58 -5.45 14.93 -16.39
C ASN A 58 -4.03 14.66 -16.93
N HIS A 59 -3.18 13.86 -16.26
CA HIS A 59 -1.85 13.50 -16.72
C HIS A 59 -1.61 11.98 -16.61
N PRO A 60 -1.26 11.30 -17.71
CA PRO A 60 -0.85 9.89 -17.70
C PRO A 60 0.58 9.84 -17.17
N ILE A 61 0.74 9.56 -15.88
CA ILE A 61 2.06 9.31 -15.32
C ILE A 61 2.03 7.93 -14.67
N ALA A 62 2.44 6.95 -15.48
CA ALA A 62 3.05 5.73 -15.01
C ALA A 62 4.09 6.12 -13.95
N SER A 63 3.86 5.72 -12.70
CA SER A 63 4.88 5.81 -11.66
C SER A 63 5.67 4.50 -11.75
N PRO A 64 6.92 4.49 -12.27
CA PRO A 64 7.73 3.29 -12.24
C PRO A 64 8.18 3.09 -10.79
N GLY A 65 7.89 1.91 -10.23
CA GLY A 65 8.65 1.34 -9.12
C GLY A 65 8.66 2.14 -7.81
N ALA A 66 7.59 2.08 -7.03
CA ALA A 66 7.63 2.41 -5.60
C ALA A 66 7.35 1.16 -4.76
N ASN A 67 8.03 0.05 -5.05
CA ASN A 67 8.12 -1.12 -4.16
C ASN A 67 9.28 -2.04 -4.58
N GLY A 68 10.40 -1.95 -3.85
CA GLY A 68 11.31 -3.08 -3.62
C GLY A 68 12.59 -3.18 -4.46
N ALA A 69 13.68 -2.60 -3.97
CA ALA A 69 14.99 -3.25 -3.83
C ALA A 69 15.93 -2.35 -3.00
N PRO A 70 16.67 -2.85 -2.00
CA PRO A 70 17.77 -2.10 -1.40
C PRO A 70 18.88 -1.89 -2.45
N PRO A 71 19.68 -0.81 -2.39
CA PRO A 71 20.75 -0.59 -3.35
C PRO A 71 21.82 -1.68 -3.21
N ALA A 72 22.25 -2.25 -4.34
CA ALA A 72 23.43 -3.11 -4.37
C ALA A 72 24.67 -2.25 -4.11
N MET A 73 25.31 -2.44 -2.96
CA MET A 73 26.62 -1.84 -2.66
C MET A 73 27.67 -2.50 -3.54
N THR A 74 28.16 -1.78 -4.56
CA THR A 74 29.38 -2.16 -5.27
C THR A 74 30.57 -1.57 -4.50
N TYR A 75 31.44 -2.43 -3.97
CA TYR A 75 32.75 -2.02 -3.50
C TYR A 75 33.68 -2.02 -4.72
N GLN A 76 34.36 -0.90 -4.97
CA GLN A 76 35.51 -0.81 -5.87
C GLN A 76 36.77 -0.63 -5.02
#